data_AF-A0A534M7A6-F1
#
_entry.id   AF-A0A534M7A6-F1
#
_cell.length_a   1.000
_cell.length_b   1.000
_cell.length_c   1.000
_cell.angle_alpha   90.00
_cell.angle_beta   90.00
_cell.angle_gamma   90.00
#
_symmetry.space_group_name_H-M   'P 1'
#
loop_
_entity.id
_entity.type
_entity.pdbx_description
1 polymer ?
#
loop_
_entity_poly.entity_id
_entity_poly.type
_entity_poly.pdbx_seq_one_letter_code
_entity_poly.pdbx_strand_id
1 'polypeptide(L)'
;MCGRAGRPKYDKYGEAILFAKDIDEIDDLMDEYFRSEPEAIESKLGSEPALRMHVLASVATGHVGTEEDLLAFFNRTFYAYTGEVSQIHGKIREVLDFLAKEEFIHRQDGFLKPTFFGKRTSDLYIDPLSAVKMRDALREPRDDPIFHLWTICTTPDMPKLYLRRGDYAWVEQKIEEADFTFPVEDYDFFLSEMKTASLLDDWIAERTEEEVTKKFSIGPGDIRRMTDQGEWLLYSMAELARIFNKKKVRALTRLTTRVQYGVMEELLELISLRGVGRVRGRALFQRGFRTLRDLQKANPNDLSRIPTIGPSLAVKIKEQVGAPVD
;
A
#
# COMPACT_ATOMS: atom_id res chain seq x y z
N MET A 1 9.68 25.34 7.66
CA MET A 1 9.11 25.15 9.03
C MET A 1 8.87 26.47 9.75
N CYS A 2 9.79 27.44 9.68
CA CYS A 2 9.70 28.73 10.37
C CYS A 2 8.40 29.52 10.12
N GLY A 3 7.87 29.49 8.89
CA GLY A 3 6.60 30.16 8.54
C GLY A 3 5.34 29.64 9.24
N ARG A 4 5.43 28.60 10.09
CA ARG A 4 4.33 28.13 10.95
C ARG A 4 4.30 28.81 12.33
N ALA A 5 5.32 29.58 12.68
CA ALA A 5 5.42 30.28 13.96
C ALA A 5 4.60 31.58 13.95
N GLY A 6 3.87 31.83 15.03
CA GLY A 6 2.99 32.99 15.19
C GLY A 6 1.56 32.72 14.72
N ARG A 7 0.61 32.71 15.67
CA ARG A 7 -0.82 32.52 15.36
C ARG A 7 -1.43 33.87 15.00
N PRO A 8 -2.02 34.03 13.79
CA PRO A 8 -2.47 35.34 13.30
C PRO A 8 -3.42 36.11 14.21
N LYS A 9 -4.22 35.42 15.04
CA LYS A 9 -5.21 36.05 15.94
C LYS A 9 -4.65 36.42 17.32
N TYR A 10 -3.60 35.75 17.79
CA TYR A 10 -3.20 35.79 19.21
C TYR A 10 -1.82 36.40 19.43
N ASP A 11 -0.89 36.13 18.52
CA ASP A 11 0.51 36.44 18.72
C ASP A 11 0.87 37.68 17.90
N LYS A 12 1.56 38.66 18.53
CA LYS A 12 2.00 39.88 17.85
C LYS A 12 3.17 39.65 16.90
N TYR A 13 3.94 38.57 17.14
CA TYR A 13 5.03 38.09 16.30
C TYR A 13 5.20 36.58 16.52
N GLY A 14 5.89 35.90 15.60
CA GLY A 14 6.24 34.48 15.70
C GLY A 14 7.74 34.31 15.91
N GLU A 15 8.15 33.37 16.75
CA GLU A 15 9.56 33.02 16.97
C GLU A 15 9.83 31.63 16.40
N ALA A 16 10.88 31.52 15.58
CA ALA A 16 11.39 30.25 15.07
C ALA A 16 12.85 30.11 15.53
N ILE A 17 13.15 29.03 16.22
CA ILE A 17 14.47 28.79 16.84
C ILE A 17 15.11 27.60 16.14
N LEU A 18 16.33 27.79 15.67
CA LEU A 18 17.19 26.75 15.13
C LEU A 18 18.21 26.35 16.22
N PHE A 19 18.36 25.06 16.49
CA PHE A 19 19.27 24.55 17.51
C PHE A 19 20.57 24.08 16.86
N ALA A 20 21.68 24.73 17.19
CA ALA A 20 23.03 24.27 16.88
C ALA A 20 23.54 23.31 17.96
N LYS A 21 24.41 22.36 17.60
CA LYS A 21 25.01 21.45 18.60
C LYS A 21 26.14 22.11 19.38
N ASP A 22 26.88 22.97 18.71
CA ASP A 22 27.97 23.77 19.28
C ASP A 22 27.94 25.20 18.73
N ILE A 23 28.86 26.03 19.22
CA ILE A 23 28.89 27.45 18.89
C ILE A 23 29.45 27.71 17.48
N ASP A 24 30.27 26.79 16.97
CA ASP A 24 30.97 26.94 15.70
C ASP A 24 29.99 26.69 14.53
N GLU A 25 28.99 25.83 14.70
CA GLU A 25 27.90 25.60 13.73
C GLU A 25 26.94 26.80 13.56
N ILE A 26 26.93 27.79 14.46
CA ILE A 26 25.89 28.84 14.46
C ILE A 26 25.95 29.68 13.19
N ASP A 27 27.15 30.12 12.79
CA ASP A 27 27.30 31.02 11.64
C ASP A 27 26.92 30.29 10.33
N ASP A 28 27.35 29.04 10.16
CA ASP A 28 27.00 28.21 9.02
C ASP A 28 25.48 27.97 8.92
N LEU A 29 24.83 27.63 10.04
CA LEU A 29 23.37 27.43 10.09
C LEU A 29 22.60 28.73 9.79
N MET A 30 23.11 29.87 10.25
CA MET A 30 22.51 31.17 9.94
C MET A 30 22.64 31.51 8.46
N ASP A 31 23.79 31.25 7.86
CA ASP A 31 24.01 31.45 6.43
C ASP A 31 23.12 30.52 5.59
N GLU A 32 23.08 29.24 5.91
CA GLU A 32 22.34 28.23 5.13
C GLU A 32 20.81 28.39 5.24
N TYR A 33 20.24 28.60 6.43
CA TYR A 33 18.79 28.54 6.61
C TYR A 33 18.08 29.89 6.68
N PHE A 34 18.77 30.96 7.08
CA PHE A 34 18.15 32.28 7.25
C PHE A 34 18.58 33.31 6.20
N ARG A 35 19.83 33.23 5.71
CA ARG A 35 20.38 34.22 4.76
C ARG A 35 20.39 33.71 3.32
N SER A 36 20.37 32.40 3.11
CA SER A 36 20.30 31.81 1.76
C SER A 36 18.87 31.74 1.24
N GLU A 37 18.75 31.80 -0.08
CA GLU A 37 17.48 31.53 -0.77
C GLU A 37 17.15 30.02 -0.72
N PRO A 38 15.86 29.65 -0.79
CA PRO A 38 15.47 28.25 -0.91
C PRO A 38 16.07 27.57 -2.14
N GLU A 39 16.26 26.25 -2.05
CA GLU A 39 16.77 25.47 -3.18
C GLU A 39 15.84 25.54 -4.40
N ALA A 40 16.44 25.51 -5.59
CA ALA A 40 15.69 25.51 -6.83
C ALA A 40 14.83 24.24 -6.96
N ILE A 41 13.63 24.39 -7.52
CA ILE A 41 12.74 23.25 -7.77
C ILE A 41 13.26 22.46 -8.97
N GLU A 42 13.52 21.17 -8.75
CA GLU A 42 13.93 20.23 -9.80
C GLU A 42 12.82 19.23 -10.14
N SER A 43 12.72 18.87 -11.42
CA SER A 43 11.82 17.79 -11.85
C SER A 43 12.31 16.42 -11.39
N LYS A 44 11.42 15.63 -10.77
CA LYS A 44 11.68 14.22 -10.39
C LYS A 44 11.11 13.20 -11.38
N LEU A 45 10.65 13.65 -12.55
CA LEU A 45 10.09 12.81 -13.61
C LEU A 45 11.10 11.79 -14.16
N GLY A 46 12.40 12.09 -14.12
CA GLY A 46 13.45 11.24 -14.68
C GLY A 46 13.80 9.98 -13.87
N SER A 47 13.05 9.68 -12.80
CA SER A 47 13.18 8.43 -12.06
C SER A 47 12.49 7.29 -12.81
N GLU A 48 13.07 6.11 -12.80
CA GLU A 48 12.56 4.95 -13.54
C GLU A 48 11.12 4.57 -13.16
N PRO A 49 10.72 4.52 -11.85
CA PRO A 49 9.34 4.23 -11.47
C PRO A 49 8.33 5.24 -12.05
N ALA A 50 8.65 6.54 -11.99
CA ALA A 50 7.79 7.59 -12.54
C ALA A 50 7.66 7.44 -14.06
N LEU A 51 8.76 7.17 -14.77
CA LEU A 51 8.72 6.96 -16.22
C LEU A 51 7.91 5.72 -16.59
N ARG A 52 8.10 4.57 -15.91
CA ARG A 52 7.31 3.35 -16.16
C ARG A 52 5.82 3.62 -16.06
N MET A 53 5.39 4.28 -14.98
CA MET A 53 3.99 4.66 -14.77
C MET A 53 3.47 5.59 -15.87
N HIS A 54 4.17 6.71 -16.12
CA HIS A 54 3.67 7.75 -17.02
C HIS A 54 3.73 7.34 -18.50
N VAL A 55 4.73 6.54 -18.91
CA VAL A 55 4.80 6.00 -20.27
C VAL A 55 3.64 5.02 -20.49
N LEU A 56 3.42 4.06 -19.58
CA LEU A 56 2.31 3.13 -19.71
C LEU A 56 0.96 3.87 -19.72
N ALA A 57 0.76 4.81 -18.80
CA ALA A 57 -0.48 5.59 -18.72
C ALA A 57 -0.75 6.38 -20.01
N SER A 58 0.27 6.99 -20.60
CA SER A 58 0.14 7.73 -21.86
C SER A 58 -0.35 6.84 -23.01
N VAL A 59 0.20 5.62 -23.11
CA VAL A 59 -0.21 4.64 -24.13
C VAL A 59 -1.59 4.04 -23.81
N ALA A 60 -1.85 3.69 -22.55
CA ALA A 60 -3.07 3.02 -22.09
C ALA A 60 -4.32 3.90 -22.20
N THR A 61 -4.17 5.21 -21.98
CA THR A 61 -5.25 6.20 -22.13
C THR A 61 -5.47 6.64 -23.58
N GLY A 62 -4.59 6.24 -24.51
CA GLY A 62 -4.62 6.64 -25.91
C GLY A 62 -4.16 8.09 -26.14
N HIS A 63 -3.46 8.71 -25.19
CA HIS A 63 -2.90 10.05 -25.35
C HIS A 63 -1.76 10.07 -26.38
N VAL A 64 -1.01 8.97 -26.48
CA VAL A 64 0.08 8.79 -27.46
C VAL A 64 -0.14 7.50 -28.24
N GLY A 65 0.10 7.55 -29.55
CA GLY A 65 -0.04 6.40 -30.45
C GLY A 65 1.27 5.88 -31.02
N THR A 66 2.34 6.67 -30.93
CA THR A 66 3.67 6.36 -31.48
C THR A 66 4.78 6.75 -30.51
N GLU A 67 5.99 6.25 -30.74
CA GLU A 67 7.17 6.68 -29.99
C GLU A 67 7.47 8.18 -30.20
N GLU A 68 7.23 8.71 -31.41
CA GLU A 68 7.41 10.14 -31.71
C GLU A 68 6.46 11.00 -30.88
N ASP A 69 5.18 10.62 -30.79
CA ASP A 69 4.19 11.32 -29.96
C ASP A 69 4.59 11.30 -28.48
N LEU A 70 5.09 10.16 -28.00
CA LEU A 70 5.55 10.00 -26.62
C LEU A 70 6.73 10.94 -26.33
N LEU A 71 7.75 10.95 -27.18
CA LEU A 71 8.90 11.86 -27.01
C LEU A 71 8.46 13.33 -27.09
N ALA A 72 7.54 13.66 -28.01
CA ALA A 72 6.99 15.02 -28.14
C ALA A 72 6.23 15.46 -26.88
N PHE A 73 5.49 14.54 -26.25
CA PHE A 73 4.81 14.80 -24.97
C PHE A 73 5.83 15.09 -23.86
N PHE A 74 6.83 14.22 -23.69
CA PHE A 74 7.84 14.38 -22.63
C PHE A 74 8.73 15.62 -22.82
N ASN A 75 8.96 16.05 -24.06
CA ASN A 75 9.69 17.30 -24.37
C ASN A 75 8.97 18.57 -23.89
N ARG A 76 7.67 18.49 -23.56
CA ARG A 76 6.89 19.63 -23.02
C ARG A 76 6.81 19.63 -21.48
N THR A 77 7.50 18.70 -20.82
CA THR A 77 7.48 18.58 -19.36
C THR A 77 8.50 19.53 -18.72
N PHE A 78 8.30 19.82 -17.43
CA PHE A 78 9.27 20.60 -16.66
C PHE A 78 10.67 19.95 -16.64
N TYR A 79 10.75 18.61 -16.74
CA TYR A 79 12.03 17.91 -16.85
C TYR A 79 12.81 18.32 -18.09
N ALA A 80 12.15 18.30 -19.26
CA ALA A 80 12.77 18.67 -20.53
C ALA A 80 13.06 20.18 -20.62
N TYR A 81 12.30 21.00 -19.88
CA TYR A 81 12.54 22.44 -19.79
C TYR A 81 13.83 22.78 -19.00
N THR A 82 14.13 22.05 -17.93
CA THR A 82 15.29 22.34 -17.05
C THR A 82 16.52 21.47 -17.29
N GLY A 83 16.37 20.31 -17.96
CA GLY A 83 17.41 19.28 -18.05
C GLY A 83 17.80 18.88 -19.46
N GLU A 84 18.71 17.91 -19.57
CA GLU A 84 19.15 17.35 -20.84
C GLU A 84 18.12 16.38 -21.43
N VAL A 85 17.52 16.77 -22.56
CA VAL A 85 16.49 16.00 -23.27
C VAL A 85 16.98 14.61 -23.73
N SER A 86 18.27 14.49 -24.08
CA SER A 86 18.87 13.23 -24.55
C SER A 86 18.80 12.12 -23.49
N GLN A 87 19.01 12.47 -22.21
CA GLN A 87 19.01 11.50 -21.12
C GLN A 87 17.63 10.89 -20.88
N ILE A 88 16.56 11.71 -20.97
CA ILE A 88 15.20 11.21 -20.79
C ILE A 88 14.74 10.35 -21.98
N HIS A 89 15.19 10.65 -23.20
CA HIS A 89 14.86 9.83 -24.37
C HIS A 89 15.42 8.41 -24.26
N GLY A 90 16.67 8.27 -23.77
CA GLY A 90 17.26 6.95 -23.50
C GLY A 90 16.43 6.14 -22.51
N LYS A 91 16.09 6.75 -21.37
CA LYS A 91 15.26 6.10 -20.33
C LYS A 91 13.86 5.75 -20.81
N ILE A 92 13.23 6.60 -21.62
CA ILE A 92 11.90 6.31 -22.20
C ILE A 92 11.97 5.06 -23.09
N ARG A 93 13.03 4.90 -23.88
CA ARG A 93 13.21 3.72 -24.72
C ARG A 93 13.41 2.45 -23.89
N GLU A 94 14.24 2.51 -22.85
CA GLU A 94 14.42 1.39 -21.91
C GLU A 94 13.09 0.99 -21.26
N VAL A 95 12.26 1.98 -20.87
CA VAL A 95 10.92 1.74 -20.32
C VAL A 95 10.00 1.12 -21.38
N LEU A 96 10.00 1.61 -22.63
CA LEU A 96 9.20 1.00 -23.70
C LEU A 96 9.61 -0.45 -23.96
N ASP A 97 10.91 -0.74 -23.95
CA ASP A 97 11.43 -2.09 -24.15
C ASP A 97 11.02 -3.00 -22.99
N PHE A 98 11.08 -2.53 -21.74
CA PHE A 98 10.54 -3.23 -20.58
C PHE A 98 9.03 -3.48 -20.72
N LEU A 99 8.24 -2.47 -21.06
CA LEU A 99 6.78 -2.59 -21.18
C LEU A 99 6.37 -3.54 -22.32
N ALA A 100 7.12 -3.55 -23.43
CA ALA A 100 6.89 -4.46 -24.53
C ALA A 100 7.28 -5.90 -24.17
N LYS A 101 8.45 -6.09 -23.53
CA LYS A 101 8.94 -7.39 -23.06
C LYS A 101 7.97 -8.04 -22.07
N GLU A 102 7.42 -7.25 -21.16
CA GLU A 102 6.50 -7.72 -20.11
C GLU A 102 5.02 -7.72 -20.55
N GLU A 103 4.77 -7.53 -21.85
CA GLU A 103 3.44 -7.63 -22.48
C GLU A 103 2.42 -6.59 -21.97
N PHE A 104 2.86 -5.41 -21.51
CA PHE A 104 1.96 -4.29 -21.22
C PHE A 104 1.55 -3.55 -22.49
N ILE A 105 2.41 -3.51 -23.49
CA ILE A 105 2.15 -2.86 -24.78
C ILE A 105 2.58 -3.75 -25.94
N HIS A 106 1.95 -3.58 -27.09
CA HIS A 106 2.43 -4.04 -28.38
C HIS A 106 3.08 -2.87 -29.12
N ARG A 107 4.28 -3.12 -29.65
CA ARG A 107 5.05 -2.18 -30.46
C ARG A 107 5.23 -2.79 -31.85
N GLN A 108 4.60 -2.18 -32.86
CA GLN A 108 4.67 -2.66 -34.25
C GLN A 108 4.63 -1.46 -35.20
N ASP A 109 5.54 -1.43 -36.18
CA ASP A 109 5.61 -0.40 -37.22
C ASP A 109 5.59 1.05 -36.67
N GLY A 110 6.21 1.28 -35.51
CA GLY A 110 6.24 2.58 -34.83
C GLY A 110 5.00 2.91 -34.00
N PHE A 111 3.94 2.09 -34.07
CA PHE A 111 2.73 2.24 -33.27
C PHE A 111 2.84 1.54 -31.92
N LEU A 112 2.28 2.19 -30.90
CA LEU A 112 2.18 1.70 -29.53
C LEU A 112 0.70 1.44 -29.22
N LYS A 113 0.38 0.22 -28.79
CA LYS A 113 -0.98 -0.13 -28.34
C LYS A 113 -0.92 -0.83 -26.99
N PRO A 114 -1.77 -0.46 -26.02
CA PRO A 114 -1.82 -1.16 -24.75
C PRO A 114 -2.43 -2.55 -24.92
N THR A 115 -1.90 -3.54 -24.19
CA THR A 115 -2.57 -4.84 -24.03
C THR A 115 -3.67 -4.73 -22.99
N PHE A 116 -4.46 -5.80 -22.80
CA PHE A 116 -5.43 -5.84 -21.69
C PHE A 116 -4.72 -5.76 -20.32
N PHE A 117 -3.55 -6.37 -20.19
CA PHE A 117 -2.73 -6.31 -18.97
C PHE A 117 -2.16 -4.90 -18.75
N GLY A 118 -1.64 -4.26 -19.81
CA GLY A 118 -1.25 -2.85 -19.85
C GLY A 118 -2.32 -1.91 -19.34
N LYS A 119 -3.48 -1.99 -19.99
CA LYS A 119 -4.63 -1.16 -19.64
C LYS A 119 -5.08 -1.40 -18.20
N ARG A 120 -5.19 -2.65 -17.77
CA ARG A 120 -5.64 -2.96 -16.41
C ARG A 120 -4.66 -2.46 -15.35
N THR A 121 -3.36 -2.58 -15.61
CA THR A 121 -2.30 -2.05 -14.73
C THR A 121 -2.40 -0.53 -14.58
N SER A 122 -2.62 0.18 -15.70
CA SER A 122 -2.85 1.62 -15.68
C SER A 122 -4.14 2.00 -14.93
N ASP A 123 -5.24 1.27 -15.13
CA ASP A 123 -6.51 1.51 -14.44
C ASP A 123 -6.42 1.30 -12.92
N LEU A 124 -5.56 0.36 -12.49
CA LEU A 124 -5.30 0.07 -11.08
C LEU A 124 -4.33 1.05 -10.43
N TYR A 125 -3.66 1.88 -11.24
CA TYR A 125 -2.69 2.89 -10.81
C TYR A 125 -1.45 2.34 -10.08
N ILE A 126 -1.07 1.09 -10.37
CA ILE A 126 0.12 0.42 -9.79
C ILE A 126 1.33 0.57 -10.73
N ASP A 127 2.55 0.54 -10.18
CA ASP A 127 3.77 0.50 -10.99
C ASP A 127 3.77 -0.77 -11.87
N PRO A 128 4.12 -0.68 -13.16
CA PRO A 128 4.30 -1.85 -14.03
C PRO A 128 5.19 -2.96 -13.43
N LEU A 129 6.24 -2.62 -12.70
CA LEU A 129 7.07 -3.61 -12.01
C LEU A 129 6.30 -4.32 -10.88
N SER A 130 5.42 -3.64 -10.16
CA SER A 130 4.52 -4.27 -9.19
C SER A 130 3.60 -5.27 -9.87
N ALA A 131 3.03 -4.90 -11.02
CA ALA A 131 2.14 -5.76 -11.78
C ALA A 131 2.85 -7.01 -12.31
N VAL A 132 4.12 -6.90 -12.73
CA VAL A 132 4.98 -8.05 -13.09
C VAL A 132 5.15 -8.99 -11.90
N LYS A 133 5.60 -8.47 -10.75
CA LYS A 133 5.81 -9.28 -9.53
C LYS A 133 4.52 -10.00 -9.10
N MET A 134 3.38 -9.31 -9.14
CA MET A 134 2.07 -9.90 -8.85
C MET A 134 1.66 -10.96 -9.88
N ARG A 135 1.83 -10.70 -11.19
CA ARG A 135 1.52 -11.64 -12.27
C ARG A 135 2.30 -12.94 -12.10
N ASP A 136 3.58 -12.84 -11.80
CA ASP A 136 4.46 -14.01 -11.69
C ASP A 136 4.09 -14.85 -10.45
N ALA A 137 3.83 -14.21 -9.30
CA ALA A 137 3.30 -14.90 -8.11
C ALA A 137 1.91 -15.55 -8.35
N LEU A 138 1.07 -14.96 -9.21
CA LEU A 138 -0.23 -15.55 -9.57
C LEU A 138 -0.08 -16.82 -10.43
N ARG A 139 1.03 -16.97 -11.17
CA ARG A 139 1.35 -18.16 -11.97
C ARG A 139 1.91 -19.30 -11.11
N GLU A 140 2.52 -19.01 -9.98
CA GLU A 140 2.97 -20.02 -9.01
C GLU A 140 1.81 -20.86 -8.46
N PRO A 141 2.02 -22.15 -8.12
CA PRO A 141 0.99 -23.00 -7.55
C PRO A 141 0.64 -22.62 -6.09
N ARG A 142 1.56 -21.94 -5.39
CA ARG A 142 1.42 -21.53 -3.99
C ARG A 142 0.27 -20.53 -3.80
N ASP A 143 -0.61 -20.76 -2.83
CA ASP A 143 -1.85 -19.99 -2.63
C ASP A 143 -2.24 -19.85 -1.15
N ASP A 144 -1.27 -19.52 -0.31
CA ASP A 144 -1.49 -19.25 1.12
C ASP A 144 -1.41 -17.74 1.44
N PRO A 145 -2.00 -17.28 2.56
CA PRO A 145 -2.05 -15.86 2.89
C PRO A 145 -0.68 -15.18 3.01
N ILE A 146 0.30 -15.82 3.67
CA ILE A 146 1.61 -15.19 3.88
C ILE A 146 2.35 -15.02 2.56
N PHE A 147 2.19 -15.93 1.60
CA PHE A 147 2.73 -15.77 0.24
C PHE A 147 2.17 -14.55 -0.50
N HIS A 148 0.86 -14.33 -0.44
CA HIS A 148 0.24 -13.15 -1.07
C HIS A 148 0.62 -11.84 -0.36
N LEU A 149 0.71 -11.85 0.97
CA LEU A 149 1.18 -10.70 1.75
C LEU A 149 2.64 -10.36 1.45
N TRP A 150 3.51 -11.36 1.37
CA TRP A 150 4.90 -11.15 0.97
C TRP A 150 4.99 -10.63 -0.46
N THR A 151 4.22 -11.20 -1.39
CA THR A 151 4.20 -10.77 -2.81
C THR A 151 3.96 -9.28 -2.93
N ILE A 152 2.91 -8.74 -2.28
CA ILE A 152 2.63 -7.29 -2.32
C ILE A 152 3.75 -6.48 -1.64
N CYS A 153 4.41 -7.02 -0.61
CA CYS A 153 5.51 -6.35 0.07
C CYS A 153 6.78 -6.27 -0.78
N THR A 154 6.96 -7.17 -1.74
CA THR A 154 8.06 -7.10 -2.71
C THR A 154 7.89 -5.98 -3.75
N THR A 155 6.68 -5.43 -3.89
CA THR A 155 6.39 -4.44 -4.93
C THR A 155 7.00 -3.07 -4.61
N PRO A 156 7.42 -2.27 -5.61
CA PRO A 156 7.88 -0.90 -5.37
C PRO A 156 6.82 -0.02 -4.71
N ASP A 157 5.53 -0.29 -4.95
CA ASP A 157 4.41 0.47 -4.38
C ASP A 157 4.25 0.28 -2.86
N MET A 158 4.71 -0.84 -2.29
CA MET A 158 4.62 -1.06 -0.84
C MET A 158 5.79 -0.37 -0.10
N PRO A 159 5.53 0.50 0.90
CA PRO A 159 6.56 0.96 1.82
C PRO A 159 7.08 -0.22 2.65
N LYS A 160 8.40 -0.30 2.81
CA LYS A 160 9.04 -1.38 3.58
C LYS A 160 9.40 -0.91 4.98
N LEU A 161 9.28 -1.80 5.96
CA LEU A 161 9.77 -1.56 7.31
C LEU A 161 11.28 -1.69 7.38
N TYR A 162 11.94 -0.71 7.99
CA TYR A 162 13.37 -0.80 8.29
C TYR A 162 13.68 -1.97 9.22
N LEU A 163 14.76 -2.69 8.93
CA LEU A 163 15.30 -3.71 9.81
C LEU A 163 16.09 -3.09 10.95
N ARG A 164 15.95 -3.69 12.13
CA ARG A 164 16.76 -3.43 13.32
C ARG A 164 17.54 -4.68 13.65
N ARG A 165 18.62 -4.55 14.42
CA ARG A 165 19.46 -5.70 14.84
C ARG A 165 18.65 -6.82 15.50
N GLY A 166 17.63 -6.47 16.29
CA GLY A 166 16.75 -7.45 16.95
C GLY A 166 15.74 -8.13 16.03
N ASP A 167 15.63 -7.71 14.76
CA ASP A 167 14.65 -8.26 13.84
C ASP A 167 15.11 -9.52 13.12
N TYR A 168 16.41 -9.59 12.78
CA TYR A 168 16.99 -10.63 11.93
C TYR A 168 16.55 -12.04 12.35
N ALA A 169 16.83 -12.44 13.59
CA ALA A 169 16.58 -13.80 14.05
C ALA A 169 15.11 -14.24 13.94
N TRP A 170 14.16 -13.37 14.31
CA TRP A 170 12.74 -13.76 14.27
C TRP A 170 12.16 -13.69 12.84
N VAL A 171 12.69 -12.81 11.99
CA VAL A 171 12.28 -12.74 10.58
C VAL A 171 12.80 -13.96 9.83
N GLU A 172 14.04 -14.38 10.07
CA GLU A 172 14.64 -15.61 9.53
C GLU A 172 13.82 -16.84 9.95
N GLN A 173 13.47 -16.95 11.23
CA GLN A 173 12.59 -18.01 11.72
C GLN A 173 11.24 -17.99 10.99
N LYS A 174 10.64 -16.82 10.77
CA LYS A 174 9.36 -16.69 10.06
C LYS A 174 9.46 -17.12 8.59
N ILE A 175 10.60 -16.89 7.95
CA ILE A 175 10.89 -17.33 6.56
C ILE A 175 10.94 -18.86 6.50
N GLU A 176 11.66 -19.49 7.43
CA GLU A 176 11.74 -20.95 7.53
C GLU A 176 10.37 -21.57 7.81
N GLU A 177 9.62 -21.03 8.79
CA GLU A 177 8.26 -21.49 9.12
C GLU A 177 7.29 -21.36 7.95
N ALA A 178 7.48 -20.34 7.10
CA ALA A 178 6.67 -20.09 5.92
C ALA A 178 7.23 -20.75 4.65
N ASP A 179 8.23 -21.64 4.77
CA ASP A 179 8.82 -22.41 3.66
C ASP A 179 9.22 -21.53 2.47
N PHE A 180 9.94 -20.44 2.76
CA PHE A 180 10.56 -19.57 1.76
C PHE A 180 12.06 -19.86 1.63
N THR A 181 12.56 -19.73 0.41
CA THR A 181 14.00 -19.84 0.14
C THR A 181 14.69 -18.50 0.38
N PHE A 182 15.76 -18.50 1.16
CA PHE A 182 16.61 -17.33 1.32
C PHE A 182 17.30 -16.97 -0.01
N PRO A 183 17.17 -15.73 -0.49
CA PRO A 183 17.94 -15.29 -1.64
C PRO A 183 19.40 -15.03 -1.21
N VAL A 184 20.34 -15.35 -2.11
CA VAL A 184 21.77 -15.10 -1.91
C VAL A 184 22.09 -13.62 -2.08
N GLU A 185 21.40 -12.96 -3.01
CA GLU A 185 21.46 -11.52 -3.26
C GLU A 185 20.28 -10.83 -2.57
N ASP A 186 20.40 -9.53 -2.28
CA ASP A 186 19.31 -8.73 -1.69
C ASP A 186 18.73 -9.27 -0.37
N TYR A 187 19.56 -9.95 0.43
CA TYR A 187 19.18 -10.56 1.71
C TYR A 187 18.41 -9.60 2.63
N ASP A 188 18.96 -8.41 2.88
CA ASP A 188 18.33 -7.41 3.74
C ASP A 188 17.01 -6.87 3.15
N PHE A 189 16.88 -6.79 1.83
CA PHE A 189 15.62 -6.42 1.20
C PHE A 189 14.56 -7.51 1.42
N PHE A 190 14.92 -8.78 1.21
CA PHE A 190 14.02 -9.90 1.45
C PHE A 190 13.55 -9.97 2.91
N LEU A 191 14.46 -9.78 3.87
CA LEU A 191 14.11 -9.69 5.28
C LEU A 191 13.17 -8.50 5.56
N SER A 192 13.40 -7.35 4.94
CA SER A 192 12.54 -6.17 5.09
C SER A 192 11.13 -6.41 4.51
N GLU A 193 11.03 -7.08 3.36
CA GLU A 193 9.77 -7.51 2.74
C GLU A 193 9.01 -8.48 3.67
N MET A 194 9.71 -9.50 4.19
CA MET A 194 9.12 -10.48 5.10
C MET A 194 8.73 -9.90 6.45
N LYS A 195 9.51 -8.95 6.99
CA LYS A 195 9.14 -8.18 8.18
C LYS A 195 7.84 -7.41 7.94
N THR A 196 7.70 -6.78 6.77
CA THR A 196 6.51 -6.00 6.40
C THR A 196 5.30 -6.92 6.21
N ALA A 197 5.47 -8.07 5.54
CA ALA A 197 4.42 -9.08 5.40
C ALA A 197 3.97 -9.64 6.76
N SER A 198 4.92 -9.84 7.68
CA SER A 198 4.63 -10.32 9.04
C SER A 198 3.80 -9.35 9.86
N LEU A 199 3.92 -8.03 9.62
CA LEU A 199 3.04 -7.04 10.23
C LEU A 199 1.60 -7.23 9.78
N LEU A 200 1.39 -7.37 8.45
CA LEU A 200 0.06 -7.59 7.90
C LEU A 200 -0.51 -8.94 8.37
N ASP A 201 0.33 -9.97 8.50
CA ASP A 201 -0.05 -11.29 9.03
C ASP A 201 -0.51 -11.21 10.50
N ASP A 202 0.25 -10.52 11.36
CA ASP A 202 -0.16 -10.28 12.76
C ASP A 202 -1.43 -9.44 12.86
N TRP A 203 -1.60 -8.47 11.95
CA TRP A 203 -2.79 -7.64 11.87
C TRP A 203 -4.04 -8.45 11.55
N ILE A 204 -3.99 -9.33 10.54
CA ILE A 204 -5.11 -10.23 10.17
C ILE A 204 -5.27 -11.44 11.10
N ALA A 205 -4.30 -11.67 11.98
CA ALA A 205 -4.41 -12.58 13.12
C ALA A 205 -5.01 -11.90 14.37
N GLU A 206 -5.55 -10.69 14.22
CA GLU A 206 -6.23 -9.92 15.26
C GLU A 206 -5.35 -9.53 16.46
N ARG A 207 -4.02 -9.48 16.28
CA ARG A 207 -3.15 -8.85 17.30
C ARG A 207 -3.57 -7.41 17.52
N THR A 208 -3.56 -6.98 18.78
CA THR A 208 -3.90 -5.62 19.16
C THR A 208 -2.93 -4.61 18.54
N GLU A 209 -3.38 -3.37 18.37
CA GLU A 209 -2.49 -2.31 17.87
C GLU A 209 -1.26 -2.11 18.77
N GLU A 210 -1.41 -2.28 20.08
CA GLU A 210 -0.29 -2.20 21.03
C GLU A 210 0.74 -3.32 20.79
N GLU A 211 0.28 -4.55 20.57
CA GLU A 211 1.18 -5.68 20.28
C GLU A 211 1.93 -5.47 18.96
N VAL A 212 1.24 -4.99 17.92
CA VAL A 212 1.85 -4.71 16.61
C VAL A 212 2.83 -3.54 16.71
N THR A 213 2.41 -2.40 17.27
CA THR A 213 3.30 -1.23 17.42
C THR A 213 4.55 -1.58 18.23
N LYS A 214 4.42 -2.36 19.30
CA LYS A 214 5.56 -2.82 20.11
C LYS A 214 6.47 -3.77 19.35
N LYS A 215 5.93 -4.83 18.73
CA LYS A 215 6.72 -5.85 18.02
C LYS A 215 7.52 -5.25 16.87
N PHE A 216 6.89 -4.43 16.03
CA PHE A 216 7.52 -3.85 14.83
C PHE A 216 8.21 -2.51 15.11
N SER A 217 8.04 -1.97 16.32
CA SER A 217 8.58 -0.69 16.77
C SER A 217 8.19 0.48 15.85
N ILE A 218 6.89 0.60 15.60
CA ILE A 218 6.26 1.61 14.73
C ILE A 218 5.14 2.35 15.45
N GLY A 219 4.66 3.44 14.87
CA GLY A 219 3.49 4.15 15.39
C GLY A 219 2.15 3.56 14.91
N PRO A 220 1.02 3.89 15.55
CA PRO A 220 -0.30 3.49 15.07
C PRO A 220 -0.61 4.00 13.65
N GLY A 221 -0.10 5.18 13.30
CA GLY A 221 -0.23 5.74 11.95
C GLY A 221 0.47 4.91 10.87
N ASP A 222 1.56 4.23 11.23
CA ASP A 222 2.26 3.33 10.31
C ASP A 222 1.44 2.08 10.04
N ILE A 223 0.80 1.50 11.06
CA ILE A 223 -0.10 0.35 10.88
C ILE A 223 -1.15 0.70 9.83
N ARG A 224 -1.84 1.83 10.02
CA ARG A 224 -2.88 2.28 9.08
C ARG A 224 -2.34 2.49 7.68
N ARG A 225 -1.19 3.16 7.53
CA ARG A 225 -0.55 3.36 6.23
C ARG A 225 -0.24 2.02 5.55
N MET A 226 0.28 1.05 6.29
CA MET A 226 0.63 -0.28 5.74
C MET A 226 -0.62 -1.09 5.38
N THR A 227 -1.68 -1.02 6.19
CA THR A 227 -2.93 -1.74 5.90
C THR A 227 -3.68 -1.12 4.73
N ASP A 228 -3.74 0.21 4.63
CA ASP A 228 -4.39 0.92 3.52
C ASP A 228 -3.66 0.59 2.20
N GLN A 229 -2.32 0.62 2.23
CA GLN A 229 -1.50 0.24 1.09
C GLN A 229 -1.65 -1.25 0.74
N GLY A 230 -1.61 -2.14 1.74
CA GLY A 230 -1.75 -3.58 1.55
C GLY A 230 -3.13 -3.95 1.01
N GLU A 231 -4.20 -3.28 1.44
CA GLU A 231 -5.55 -3.43 0.90
C GLU A 231 -5.57 -3.11 -0.59
N TRP A 232 -5.05 -1.95 -1.00
CA TRP A 232 -5.03 -1.54 -2.41
C TRP A 232 -4.22 -2.51 -3.28
N LEU A 233 -3.06 -2.98 -2.81
CA LEU A 233 -2.22 -3.91 -3.55
C LEU A 233 -2.83 -5.31 -3.64
N LEU A 234 -3.46 -5.83 -2.58
CA LEU A 234 -4.17 -7.10 -2.63
C LEU A 234 -5.40 -7.03 -3.52
N TYR A 235 -6.13 -5.92 -3.49
CA TYR A 235 -7.21 -5.65 -4.43
C TYR A 235 -6.69 -5.70 -5.86
N SER A 236 -5.60 -4.98 -6.14
CA SER A 236 -4.96 -4.96 -7.46
C SER A 236 -4.51 -6.35 -7.90
N MET A 237 -3.89 -7.13 -7.00
CA MET A 237 -3.51 -8.52 -7.26
C MET A 237 -4.74 -9.40 -7.55
N ALA A 238 -5.87 -9.21 -6.85
CA ALA A 238 -7.12 -9.93 -7.11
C ALA A 238 -7.71 -9.57 -8.49
N GLU A 239 -7.56 -8.33 -8.93
CA GLU A 239 -7.98 -7.87 -10.26
C GLU A 239 -7.09 -8.48 -11.36
N LEU A 240 -5.77 -8.52 -11.17
CA LEU A 240 -4.84 -9.21 -12.06
C LEU A 240 -5.07 -10.73 -12.08
N ALA A 241 -5.46 -11.33 -10.95
CA ALA A 241 -5.81 -12.74 -10.88
C ALA A 241 -6.98 -13.11 -11.81
N ARG A 242 -7.89 -12.18 -12.12
CA ARG A 242 -8.97 -12.45 -13.10
C ARG A 242 -8.43 -12.67 -14.52
N ILE A 243 -7.24 -12.15 -14.82
CA ILE A 243 -6.52 -12.29 -16.08
C ILE A 243 -5.69 -13.57 -16.05
N PHE A 244 -4.86 -13.74 -15.01
CA PHE A 244 -3.81 -14.76 -15.01
C PHE A 244 -4.17 -16.04 -14.24
N ASN A 245 -5.00 -15.96 -13.20
CA ASN A 245 -5.37 -17.13 -12.39
C ASN A 245 -6.71 -16.95 -11.64
N LYS A 246 -7.83 -17.23 -12.32
CA LYS A 246 -9.19 -17.03 -11.77
C LYS A 246 -9.44 -17.82 -10.48
N LYS A 247 -8.70 -18.90 -10.21
CA LYS A 247 -8.88 -19.73 -9.02
C LYS A 247 -8.47 -18.97 -7.73
N LYS A 248 -7.46 -18.10 -7.81
CA LYS A 248 -6.94 -17.34 -6.66
C LYS A 248 -7.79 -16.11 -6.29
N VAL A 249 -8.69 -15.66 -7.17
CA VAL A 249 -9.49 -14.42 -6.99
C VAL A 249 -10.27 -14.42 -5.67
N ARG A 250 -10.91 -15.54 -5.32
CA ARG A 250 -11.70 -15.63 -4.08
C ARG A 250 -10.83 -15.52 -2.83
N ALA A 251 -9.68 -16.21 -2.82
CA ALA A 251 -8.73 -16.16 -1.71
C ALA A 251 -8.19 -14.74 -1.51
N LEU A 252 -7.77 -14.09 -2.60
CA LEU A 252 -7.26 -12.71 -2.57
C LEU A 252 -8.33 -11.69 -2.15
N THR A 253 -9.56 -11.83 -2.61
CA THR A 253 -10.67 -10.93 -2.21
C THR A 253 -10.95 -11.04 -0.71
N ARG A 254 -10.95 -12.26 -0.17
CA ARG A 254 -11.11 -12.50 1.27
C ARG A 254 -9.92 -11.93 2.05
N LEU A 255 -8.70 -12.15 1.58
CA LEU A 255 -7.48 -11.62 2.21
C LEU A 255 -7.45 -10.09 2.20
N THR A 256 -7.87 -9.45 1.10
CA THR A 256 -8.04 -7.99 0.99
C THR A 256 -8.94 -7.47 2.12
N THR A 257 -10.11 -8.11 2.29
CA THR A 257 -11.06 -7.74 3.34
C THR A 257 -10.48 -7.98 4.74
N ARG A 258 -9.75 -9.08 4.93
CA ARG A 258 -9.05 -9.37 6.20
C ARG A 258 -8.02 -8.30 6.54
N VAL A 259 -7.23 -7.83 5.56
CA VAL A 259 -6.25 -6.74 5.75
C VAL A 259 -6.94 -5.41 6.03
N GLN A 260 -8.02 -5.09 5.32
CA GLN A 260 -8.79 -3.87 5.55
C GLN A 260 -9.28 -3.74 7.00
N TYR A 261 -9.83 -4.83 7.55
CA TYR A 261 -10.44 -4.81 8.88
C TYR A 261 -9.57 -5.39 10.00
N GLY A 262 -8.44 -6.03 9.68
CA GLY A 262 -7.55 -6.69 10.63
C GLY A 262 -8.14 -7.93 11.27
N VAL A 263 -8.89 -8.73 10.51
CA VAL A 263 -9.66 -9.85 11.07
C VAL A 263 -9.25 -11.21 10.55
N MET A 264 -9.48 -12.21 11.39
CA MET A 264 -9.46 -13.60 10.95
C MET A 264 -10.62 -13.88 10.01
N GLU A 265 -10.48 -14.94 9.23
CA GLU A 265 -11.41 -15.29 8.16
C GLU A 265 -12.84 -15.58 8.66
N GLU A 266 -12.98 -16.09 9.87
CA GLU A 266 -14.26 -16.40 10.51
C GLU A 266 -15.11 -15.17 10.85
N LEU A 267 -14.50 -13.98 10.92
CA LEU A 267 -15.24 -12.74 11.20
C LEU A 267 -15.75 -12.04 9.93
N LEU A 268 -15.40 -12.52 8.73
CA LEU A 268 -15.75 -11.87 7.46
C LEU A 268 -17.24 -11.61 7.28
N GLU A 269 -18.10 -12.46 7.82
CA GLU A 269 -19.55 -12.27 7.75
C GLU A 269 -19.99 -11.11 8.67
N LEU A 270 -19.44 -11.04 9.88
CA LEU A 270 -19.83 -10.08 10.93
C LEU A 270 -19.34 -8.67 10.63
N ILE A 271 -18.12 -8.53 10.09
CA ILE A 271 -17.54 -7.21 9.75
C ILE A 271 -18.24 -6.52 8.57
N SER A 272 -19.09 -7.24 7.82
CA SER A 272 -19.92 -6.62 6.79
C SER A 272 -20.96 -5.64 7.36
N LEU A 273 -21.23 -5.73 8.66
CA LEU A 273 -22.18 -4.87 9.37
C LEU A 273 -21.56 -3.52 9.71
N ARG A 274 -22.26 -2.44 9.36
CA ARG A 274 -21.83 -1.08 9.70
C ARG A 274 -21.74 -0.92 11.22
N GLY A 275 -20.61 -0.42 11.67
CA GLY A 275 -20.30 -0.23 13.09
C GLY A 275 -19.70 -1.47 13.77
N VAL A 276 -19.50 -2.58 13.07
CA VAL A 276 -18.85 -3.78 13.59
C VAL A 276 -17.43 -3.88 13.02
N GLY A 277 -16.47 -3.28 13.71
CA GLY A 277 -15.04 -3.48 13.42
C GLY A 277 -14.47 -4.71 14.14
N ARG A 278 -13.17 -4.95 13.98
CA ARG A 278 -12.41 -6.07 14.58
C ARG A 278 -12.80 -6.44 16.01
N VAL A 279 -12.70 -5.48 16.93
CA VAL A 279 -12.95 -5.71 18.37
C VAL A 279 -14.40 -6.15 18.63
N ARG A 280 -15.37 -5.53 17.97
CA ARG A 280 -16.79 -5.85 18.13
C ARG A 280 -17.15 -7.17 17.45
N GLY A 281 -16.61 -7.43 16.25
CA GLY A 281 -16.78 -8.69 15.55
C GLY A 281 -16.27 -9.87 16.38
N ARG A 282 -15.06 -9.74 16.95
CA ARG A 282 -14.50 -10.76 17.85
C ARG A 282 -15.34 -10.96 19.11
N ALA A 283 -15.84 -9.88 19.72
CA ALA A 283 -16.69 -9.96 20.90
C ALA A 283 -18.03 -10.68 20.62
N LEU A 284 -18.64 -10.43 19.45
CA LEU A 284 -19.83 -11.14 18.98
C LEU A 284 -19.55 -12.64 18.80
N PHE A 285 -18.47 -12.95 18.10
CA PHE A 285 -18.08 -14.32 17.79
C PHE A 285 -17.82 -15.16 19.05
N GLN A 286 -17.12 -14.59 20.04
CA GLN A 286 -16.85 -15.23 21.34
C GLN A 286 -18.12 -15.48 22.16
N ARG A 287 -19.17 -14.69 21.96
CA ARG A 287 -20.49 -14.88 22.59
C ARG A 287 -21.41 -15.83 21.81
N GLY A 288 -20.91 -16.46 20.76
CA GLY A 288 -21.64 -17.45 19.96
C GLY A 288 -22.39 -16.88 18.77
N PHE A 289 -22.33 -15.56 18.53
CA PHE A 289 -22.92 -14.93 17.34
C PHE A 289 -21.91 -14.97 16.20
N ARG A 290 -21.88 -16.07 15.45
CA ARG A 290 -20.85 -16.33 14.44
C ARG A 290 -21.29 -15.93 13.03
N THR A 291 -22.59 -15.91 12.78
CA THR A 291 -23.19 -15.62 11.47
C THR A 291 -24.24 -14.51 11.56
N LEU A 292 -24.62 -13.93 10.43
CA LEU A 292 -25.72 -12.96 10.36
C LEU A 292 -27.06 -13.58 10.80
N ARG A 293 -27.23 -14.90 10.60
CA ARG A 293 -28.40 -15.65 11.06
C ARG A 293 -28.48 -15.72 12.59
N ASP A 294 -27.34 -15.85 13.27
CA ASP A 294 -27.32 -15.87 14.73
C ASP A 294 -27.74 -14.50 15.29
N LEU A 295 -27.28 -13.41 14.66
CA LEU A 295 -27.69 -12.05 15.00
C LEU A 295 -29.18 -11.79 14.70
N GLN A 296 -29.69 -12.34 13.61
CA GLN A 296 -31.10 -12.24 13.27
C GLN A 296 -31.99 -12.89 14.33
N LYS A 297 -31.55 -13.99 14.95
CA LYS A 297 -32.26 -14.69 16.03
C LYS A 297 -32.03 -14.09 17.42
N ALA A 298 -30.92 -13.38 17.61
CA ALA A 298 -30.54 -12.80 18.90
C ALA A 298 -31.53 -11.72 19.38
N ASN A 299 -31.76 -11.63 20.69
CA ASN A 299 -32.49 -10.51 21.28
C ASN A 299 -31.56 -9.26 21.32
N PRO A 300 -32.04 -8.05 20.94
CA PRO A 300 -31.25 -6.82 21.07
C PRO A 300 -30.61 -6.61 22.46
N ASN A 301 -31.32 -7.03 23.53
CA ASN A 301 -30.82 -6.92 24.90
C ASN A 301 -29.61 -7.82 25.17
N ASP A 302 -29.52 -8.98 24.50
CA ASP A 302 -28.37 -9.88 24.62
C ASP A 302 -27.14 -9.30 23.93
N LEU A 303 -27.34 -8.63 22.79
CA LEU A 303 -26.29 -7.91 22.08
C LEU A 303 -25.78 -6.72 22.90
N SER A 304 -26.66 -5.97 23.56
CA SER A 304 -26.27 -4.81 24.38
C SER A 304 -25.51 -5.16 25.67
N ARG A 305 -25.53 -6.45 26.07
CA ARG A 305 -24.74 -6.95 27.21
C ARG A 305 -23.26 -7.17 26.85
N ILE A 306 -22.90 -7.05 25.57
CA ILE A 306 -21.52 -7.16 25.13
C ILE A 306 -20.83 -5.81 25.41
N PRO A 307 -19.73 -5.75 26.18
CA PRO A 307 -19.15 -4.47 26.64
C PRO A 307 -18.86 -3.45 25.54
N THR A 308 -18.55 -3.91 24.33
CA THR A 308 -18.20 -3.05 23.18
C THR A 308 -19.40 -2.67 22.30
N ILE A 309 -20.60 -3.13 22.64
CA ILE A 309 -21.85 -2.94 21.88
C ILE A 309 -22.90 -2.34 22.81
N GLY A 310 -23.12 -1.03 22.69
CA GLY A 310 -24.19 -0.36 23.42
C GLY A 310 -25.58 -0.61 22.82
N PRO A 311 -26.67 -0.23 23.52
CA PRO A 311 -28.05 -0.44 23.07
C PRO A 311 -28.34 0.13 21.68
N SER A 312 -27.85 1.34 21.39
CA SER A 312 -28.05 1.98 20.08
C SER A 312 -27.39 1.24 18.93
N LEU A 313 -26.24 0.60 19.17
CA LEU A 313 -25.56 -0.20 18.16
C LEU A 313 -26.22 -1.58 18.00
N ALA A 314 -26.69 -2.19 19.09
CA ALA A 314 -27.44 -3.44 19.04
C ALA A 314 -28.68 -3.32 18.14
N VAL A 315 -29.45 -2.24 18.29
CA VAL A 315 -30.60 -1.91 17.43
C VAL A 315 -30.17 -1.79 15.96
N LYS A 316 -29.13 -0.99 15.67
CA LYS A 316 -28.62 -0.82 14.30
C LYS A 316 -28.10 -2.12 13.67
N ILE A 317 -27.54 -3.02 14.47
CA ILE A 317 -27.11 -4.35 13.99
C ILE A 317 -28.34 -5.16 13.59
N LYS A 318 -29.41 -5.14 14.41
CA LYS A 318 -30.66 -5.87 14.15
C LYS A 318 -31.41 -5.36 12.92
N GLU A 319 -31.47 -4.05 12.73
CA GLU A 319 -32.03 -3.41 11.53
C GLU A 319 -31.30 -3.88 10.26
N GLN A 320 -29.96 -3.97 10.30
CA GLN A 320 -29.15 -4.40 9.15
C GLN A 320 -29.36 -5.87 8.76
N VAL A 321 -29.74 -6.73 9.71
CA VAL A 321 -30.06 -8.14 9.45
C VAL A 321 -31.55 -8.39 9.21
N GLY A 322 -32.34 -7.33 8.99
CA GLY A 322 -33.74 -7.41 8.58
C GLY A 322 -34.69 -7.94 9.66
N ALA A 323 -34.36 -7.77 10.94
CA ALA A 323 -35.25 -8.10 12.04
C ALA A 323 -36.03 -6.85 12.50
N PRO A 324 -37.37 -6.93 12.70
CA PRO A 324 -38.12 -5.83 13.30
C PRO A 324 -37.58 -5.55 14.71
N VAL A 325 -37.37 -4.28 15.01
CA VAL A 325 -36.95 -3.81 16.32
C VAL A 325 -38.14 -3.06 16.91
N ASP A 326 -38.87 -3.72 17.81
CA ASP A 326 -39.90 -3.07 18.64
C ASP A 326 -39.26 -2.43 19.88
#